data_AF-A0A2G8K0W5-F1
#
_entry.id   AF-A0A2G8K0W5-F1
#
_cell.length_a   1.000
_cell.length_b   1.000
_cell.length_c   1.000
_cell.angle_alpha   90.00
_cell.angle_beta   90.00
_cell.angle_gamma   90.00
#
_symmetry.space_group_name_H-M   'P 1'
#
loop_
_entity.id
_entity.type
_entity.pdbx_description
1 polymer ?
#
loop_
_entity_poly.entity_id
_entity_poly.type
_entity_poly.pdbx_seq_one_letter_code
_entity_poly.pdbx_strand_id
1 'polypeptide(L)'
;MASVTFFGTTMSYLTSTEFPSSLNQGEVVWMLALGFVFSFILAFGLGANDVANSFATSVGAGVLTLRQVCILAAIFETAGAVLLGSKVSDTIRKGIFDVTLYDGMEETLMLGQVAALGGAMIWMLVATLCKLPVSGTHSIVGAMVGFHVVVFQFSGINWKQLAMIGEKTKAIISEWKVVTEEAVLG
;
A
#
# COMPACT_ATOMS: atom_id res chain seq x y z
N MET A 1 -11.63 31.00 -0.97
CA MET A 1 -11.83 31.12 0.49
C MET A 1 -11.89 29.75 1.17
N ALA A 2 -12.65 28.76 0.66
CA ALA A 2 -12.70 27.40 1.22
C ALA A 2 -11.35 26.65 1.28
N SER A 3 -10.45 26.85 0.30
CA SER A 3 -9.15 26.17 0.25
C SER A 3 -8.16 26.62 1.33
N VAL A 4 -8.27 27.88 1.79
CA VAL A 4 -7.39 28.45 2.84
C VAL A 4 -7.86 28.01 4.22
N THR A 5 -9.18 27.92 4.43
CA THR A 5 -9.77 27.35 5.65
C THR A 5 -9.42 25.88 5.78
N PHE A 6 -9.50 25.08 4.70
CA PHE A 6 -9.12 23.66 4.71
C PHE A 6 -7.65 23.46 5.14
N PHE A 7 -6.71 24.19 4.55
CA PHE A 7 -5.29 24.08 4.92
C PHE A 7 -5.03 24.49 6.38
N GLY A 8 -5.76 25.49 6.87
CA GLY A 8 -5.75 25.92 8.27
C GLY A 8 -6.27 24.84 9.23
N THR A 9 -7.44 24.26 8.96
CA THR A 9 -8.00 23.19 9.81
C THR A 9 -7.14 21.94 9.77
N THR A 10 -6.59 21.58 8.61
CA THR A 10 -5.71 20.40 8.47
C THR A 10 -4.41 20.57 9.26
N MET A 11 -3.82 21.77 9.32
CA MET A 11 -2.66 22.05 10.20
C MET A 11 -3.01 22.01 11.69
N SER A 12 -4.22 22.44 12.07
CA SER A 12 -4.71 22.33 13.45
C SER A 12 -4.82 20.87 13.87
N TYR A 13 -5.33 19.99 12.99
CA TYR A 13 -5.46 18.56 13.24
C TYR A 13 -4.12 17.82 13.30
N LEU A 14 -3.09 18.29 12.58
CA LEU A 14 -1.72 17.76 12.73
C LEU A 14 -1.11 18.04 14.11
N THR A 15 -1.69 18.98 14.87
CA THR A 15 -1.18 19.43 16.18
C THR A 15 -2.05 18.91 17.35
N SER A 16 -3.30 18.52 17.11
CA SER A 16 -4.21 17.97 18.13
C SER A 16 -4.21 16.45 18.11
N THR A 17 -4.06 15.82 19.28
CA THR A 17 -4.18 14.36 19.48
C THR A 17 -5.62 13.83 19.42
N GLU A 18 -6.59 14.68 19.05
CA GLU A 18 -8.01 14.33 19.00
C GLU A 18 -8.44 14.15 17.54
N PHE A 19 -8.92 12.95 17.20
CA PHE A 19 -9.52 12.69 15.90
C PHE A 19 -10.84 13.48 15.79
N PRO A 20 -11.12 14.12 14.64
CA PRO A 20 -12.35 14.86 14.46
C PRO A 20 -13.54 13.92 14.63
N SER A 21 -14.52 14.38 15.43
CA SER A 21 -15.76 13.65 15.73
C SER A 21 -16.89 13.94 14.73
N SER A 22 -16.68 14.94 13.87
CA SER A 22 -17.54 15.23 12.71
C SER A 22 -16.71 15.93 11.62
N LEU A 23 -16.62 15.32 10.46
CA LEU A 23 -16.02 15.86 9.25
C LEU A 23 -17.08 16.60 8.46
N ASN A 24 -16.77 17.83 8.05
CA ASN A 24 -17.68 18.56 7.18
C ASN A 24 -17.67 17.96 5.77
N GLN A 25 -18.75 18.08 5.00
CA GLN A 25 -18.80 17.49 3.65
C GLN A 25 -17.66 17.99 2.74
N GLY A 26 -17.24 19.24 2.91
CA GLY A 26 -16.08 19.77 2.21
C GLY A 26 -14.77 19.06 2.55
N GLU A 27 -14.57 18.68 3.81
CA GLU A 27 -13.36 18.01 4.28
C GLU A 27 -13.30 16.56 3.78
N VAL A 28 -14.44 15.85 3.79
CA VAL A 28 -14.55 14.49 3.22
C VAL A 28 -14.12 14.47 1.75
N VAL A 29 -14.63 15.41 0.94
CA VAL A 29 -14.27 15.51 -0.49
C VAL A 29 -12.79 15.79 -0.69
N TRP A 30 -12.22 16.69 0.12
CA TRP A 30 -10.78 16.97 0.04
C TRP A 30 -9.91 15.79 0.44
N MET A 31 -10.29 15.03 1.47
CA MET A 31 -9.57 13.82 1.87
C MET A 31 -9.66 12.73 0.81
N LEU A 32 -10.82 12.57 0.15
CA LEU A 32 -10.96 11.66 -0.99
C LEU A 32 -10.07 12.09 -2.16
N ALA A 33 -10.03 13.39 -2.47
CA ALA A 33 -9.16 13.92 -3.51
C ALA A 33 -7.68 13.66 -3.19
N LEU A 34 -7.25 13.89 -1.95
CA LEU A 34 -5.90 13.58 -1.48
C LEU A 34 -5.60 12.08 -1.53
N GLY A 35 -6.52 11.24 -1.06
CA GLY A 35 -6.40 9.79 -1.12
C GLY A 35 -6.27 9.27 -2.55
N PHE A 36 -6.97 9.88 -3.51
CA PHE A 36 -6.84 9.56 -4.93
C PHE A 36 -5.47 9.94 -5.48
N VAL A 37 -4.94 11.10 -5.11
CA VAL A 37 -3.58 11.51 -5.52
C VAL A 37 -2.53 10.56 -4.93
N PHE A 38 -2.64 10.21 -3.65
CA PHE A 38 -1.72 9.25 -3.02
C PHE A 38 -1.81 7.86 -3.64
N SER A 39 -3.02 7.35 -3.90
CA SER A 39 -3.19 6.04 -4.53
C SER A 39 -2.65 6.00 -5.95
N PHE A 40 -2.77 7.09 -6.71
CA PHE A 40 -2.21 7.21 -8.05
C PHE A 40 -0.67 7.13 -8.03
N ILE A 41 -0.03 7.87 -7.13
CA ILE A 41 1.43 7.86 -6.97
C ILE A 41 1.90 6.49 -6.44
N LEU A 42 1.19 5.91 -5.48
CA LEU A 42 1.47 4.57 -4.97
C LEU A 42 1.36 3.51 -6.08
N ALA A 43 0.33 3.58 -6.94
CA ALA A 43 0.15 2.67 -8.07
C ALA A 43 1.32 2.77 -9.07
N PHE A 44 1.82 3.98 -9.33
CA PHE A 44 3.02 4.16 -10.15
C PHE A 44 4.26 3.50 -9.53
N GLY A 45 4.48 3.70 -8.23
CA GLY A 45 5.60 3.09 -7.51
C GLY A 45 5.52 1.57 -7.45
N LEU A 46 4.31 1.02 -7.28
CA LEU A 46 4.02 -0.42 -7.31
C LEU A 46 4.33 -1.01 -8.68
N GLY A 47 3.76 -0.44 -9.75
CA GLY A 47 3.96 -0.94 -11.11
C GLY A 47 5.43 -0.92 -11.53
N ALA A 48 6.19 0.10 -11.13
CA ALA A 48 7.63 0.14 -11.41
C ALA A 48 8.42 -1.00 -10.72
N ASN A 49 8.04 -1.36 -9.48
CA ASN A 49 8.69 -2.46 -8.75
C ASN A 49 8.29 -3.82 -9.33
N ASP A 50 7.00 -4.00 -9.64
CA ASP A 50 6.43 -5.26 -10.09
C ASP A 50 6.91 -5.65 -11.51
N VAL A 51 7.05 -4.66 -12.41
CA VAL A 51 7.60 -4.89 -13.76
C VAL A 51 9.07 -5.29 -13.68
N ALA A 52 9.85 -4.67 -12.80
CA ALA A 52 11.25 -5.05 -12.61
C ALA A 52 11.37 -6.48 -12.11
N ASN A 53 10.53 -6.89 -11.15
CA ASN A 53 10.55 -8.23 -10.59
C ASN A 53 10.11 -9.31 -11.60
N SER A 54 9.11 -9.02 -12.43
CA SER A 54 8.54 -10.01 -13.37
C SER A 54 9.31 -10.14 -14.70
N PHE A 55 9.99 -9.08 -15.14
CA PHE A 55 10.61 -9.04 -16.47
C PHE A 55 12.15 -8.91 -16.47
N ALA A 56 12.80 -8.81 -15.31
CA ALA A 56 14.27 -8.70 -15.22
C ALA A 56 15.02 -9.83 -15.94
N THR A 57 14.56 -11.07 -15.81
CA THR A 57 15.19 -12.25 -16.43
C THR A 57 15.04 -12.26 -17.94
N SER A 58 13.84 -11.98 -18.46
CA SER A 58 13.54 -11.95 -19.90
C SER A 58 14.29 -10.82 -20.62
N VAL A 59 14.46 -9.66 -19.96
CA VAL A 59 15.26 -8.55 -20.49
C VAL A 59 16.75 -8.85 -20.40
N GLY A 60 17.20 -9.45 -19.28
CA GLY A 60 18.60 -9.84 -19.08
C GLY A 60 19.07 -10.93 -20.05
N ALA A 61 18.19 -11.84 -20.45
CA ALA A 61 18.44 -12.88 -21.44
C ALA A 61 18.36 -12.39 -22.90
N GLY A 62 18.04 -11.10 -23.14
CA GLY A 62 17.89 -10.53 -24.47
C GLY A 62 16.67 -11.02 -25.25
N VAL A 63 15.73 -11.73 -24.60
CA VAL A 63 14.52 -12.28 -25.22
C VAL A 63 13.50 -11.17 -25.53
N LEU A 64 13.40 -10.19 -24.64
CA LEU A 64 12.48 -9.05 -24.79
C LEU A 64 13.22 -7.72 -24.64
N THR A 65 12.87 -6.75 -25.49
CA THR A 65 13.36 -5.38 -25.39
C THR A 65 12.56 -4.58 -24.35
N LEU A 66 13.19 -3.56 -23.74
CA LEU A 66 12.53 -2.68 -22.76
C LEU A 66 11.22 -2.07 -23.28
N ARG A 67 11.17 -1.71 -24.57
CA ARG A 67 9.96 -1.13 -25.19
C ARG A 67 8.81 -2.14 -25.26
N GLN A 68 9.10 -3.40 -25.57
CA GLN A 68 8.09 -4.46 -25.61
C GLN A 68 7.57 -4.76 -24.21
N VAL A 69 8.47 -4.82 -23.22
CA VAL A 69 8.10 -5.04 -21.81
C VAL A 69 7.17 -3.94 -21.32
N CYS A 70 7.44 -2.65 -21.59
CA CYS A 70 6.55 -1.57 -21.16
C CYS A 70 5.12 -1.71 -21.70
N ILE A 71 4.96 -2.09 -22.97
CA ILE A 71 3.63 -2.26 -23.59
C ILE A 71 2.94 -3.49 -22.99
N LEU A 72 3.66 -4.61 -22.87
CA LEU A 72 3.13 -5.85 -22.33
C LEU A 72 2.72 -5.69 -20.87
N ALA A 73 3.59 -5.10 -20.04
CA ALA A 73 3.32 -4.76 -18.65
C ALA A 73 2.09 -3.87 -18.53
N ALA A 74 1.99 -2.79 -19.31
CA ALA A 74 0.84 -1.90 -19.26
C ALA A 74 -0.48 -2.63 -19.51
N ILE A 75 -0.52 -3.56 -20.48
CA ILE A 75 -1.73 -4.33 -20.79
C ILE A 75 -2.03 -5.35 -19.69
N PHE A 76 -1.05 -6.18 -19.32
CA PHE A 76 -1.26 -7.30 -18.41
C PHE A 76 -1.42 -6.88 -16.94
N GLU A 77 -0.68 -5.87 -16.47
CA GLU A 77 -0.83 -5.32 -15.13
C GLU A 77 -2.18 -4.62 -14.97
N THR A 78 -2.59 -3.81 -15.95
CA THR A 78 -3.91 -3.15 -15.92
C THR A 78 -5.04 -4.18 -15.99
N ALA A 79 -4.92 -5.19 -16.87
CA ALA A 79 -5.90 -6.26 -16.95
C ALA A 79 -5.97 -7.07 -15.65
N GLY A 80 -4.82 -7.40 -15.05
CA GLY A 80 -4.74 -8.08 -13.75
C GLY A 80 -5.39 -7.27 -12.63
N ALA A 81 -5.12 -5.97 -12.57
CA ALA A 81 -5.73 -5.07 -11.60
C ALA A 81 -7.27 -5.03 -11.72
N VAL A 82 -7.80 -4.98 -12.95
CA VAL A 82 -9.25 -4.97 -13.19
C VAL A 82 -9.90 -6.32 -12.90
N LEU A 83 -9.26 -7.43 -13.29
CA LEU A 83 -9.86 -8.77 -13.20
C LEU A 83 -9.70 -9.42 -11.83
N LEU A 84 -8.56 -9.20 -11.15
CA LEU A 84 -8.17 -9.89 -9.92
C LEU A 84 -8.00 -8.96 -8.72
N GLY A 85 -7.96 -7.64 -8.93
CA GLY A 85 -7.72 -6.66 -7.86
C GLY A 85 -8.77 -6.69 -6.75
N SER A 86 -10.04 -7.05 -7.07
CA SER A 86 -11.12 -7.13 -6.07
C SER A 86 -10.85 -8.18 -5.00
N LYS A 87 -10.36 -9.37 -5.38
CA LYS A 87 -10.06 -10.47 -4.45
C LYS A 87 -8.93 -10.10 -3.47
N VAL A 88 -7.88 -9.45 -3.98
CA VAL A 88 -6.74 -9.01 -3.15
C VAL A 88 -7.19 -7.90 -2.20
N SER A 89 -7.97 -6.94 -2.71
CA SER A 89 -8.53 -5.85 -1.90
C SER A 89 -9.48 -6.37 -0.81
N ASP A 90 -10.32 -7.36 -1.11
CA ASP A 90 -11.19 -8.02 -0.14
C ASP A 90 -10.38 -8.74 0.95
N THR A 91 -9.28 -9.39 0.57
CA THR A 91 -8.41 -10.08 1.53
C THR A 91 -7.73 -9.10 2.47
N ILE A 92 -7.27 -7.94 1.97
CA ILE A 92 -6.67 -6.90 2.80
C ILE A 92 -7.74 -6.26 3.71
N ARG A 93 -8.91 -5.91 3.16
CA ARG A 93 -9.96 -5.19 3.88
C ARG A 93 -10.66 -6.05 4.94
N LYS A 94 -10.99 -7.30 4.63
CA LYS A 94 -11.76 -8.20 5.51
C LYS A 94 -10.88 -9.21 6.25
N GLY A 95 -9.72 -9.57 5.70
CA GLY A 95 -8.85 -10.57 6.30
C GLY A 95 -8.04 -10.02 7.48
N ILE A 96 -7.62 -8.76 7.41
CA ILE A 96 -6.65 -8.21 8.38
C ILE A 96 -7.35 -7.32 9.43
N PHE A 97 -8.41 -6.62 9.04
CA PHE A 97 -9.09 -5.64 9.87
C PHE A 97 -10.57 -5.96 9.99
N ASP A 98 -11.10 -5.90 11.21
CA ASP A 98 -12.53 -6.02 11.45
C ASP A 98 -13.17 -4.62 11.38
N VAL A 99 -13.89 -4.36 10.28
CA VAL A 99 -14.53 -3.07 10.04
C VAL A 99 -15.64 -2.80 11.06
N THR A 100 -16.17 -3.83 11.72
CA THR A 100 -17.21 -3.68 12.76
C THR A 100 -16.71 -2.95 14.01
N LEU A 101 -15.39 -2.93 14.25
CA LEU A 101 -14.79 -2.17 15.35
C LEU A 101 -14.90 -0.65 15.16
N TYR A 102 -15.13 -0.19 13.93
CA TYR A 102 -15.29 1.22 13.59
C TYR A 102 -16.75 1.65 13.48
N ASP A 103 -17.70 0.84 13.95
CA ASP A 103 -19.12 1.21 13.96
C ASP A 103 -19.33 2.46 14.84
N GLY A 104 -19.77 3.57 14.22
CA GLY A 104 -19.84 4.89 14.84
C GLY A 104 -18.55 5.75 14.80
N MET A 105 -17.46 5.27 14.18
CA MET A 105 -16.19 6.00 13.98
C MET A 105 -15.69 5.93 12.52
N GLU A 106 -16.61 6.05 11.56
CA GLU A 106 -16.31 5.95 10.12
C GLU A 106 -15.30 7.00 9.63
N GLU A 107 -15.32 8.17 10.25
CA GLU A 107 -14.43 9.29 9.93
C GLU A 107 -12.97 8.99 10.29
N THR A 108 -12.75 8.38 11.46
CA THR A 108 -11.44 7.90 11.92
C THR A 108 -10.91 6.82 10.98
N LEU A 109 -11.78 5.91 10.51
CA LEU A 109 -11.41 4.89 9.54
C LEU A 109 -10.95 5.53 8.22
N MET A 110 -11.71 6.48 7.69
CA MET A 110 -11.36 7.16 6.44
C MET A 110 -10.03 7.92 6.55
N LEU A 111 -9.82 8.68 7.62
CA LEU A 111 -8.55 9.36 7.90
C LEU A 111 -7.39 8.36 8.00
N GLY A 112 -7.59 7.26 8.73
CA GLY A 112 -6.60 6.19 8.87
C GLY A 112 -6.22 5.55 7.53
N GLN A 113 -7.18 5.32 6.64
CA GLN A 113 -6.91 4.77 5.30
C GLN A 113 -6.12 5.75 4.42
N VAL A 114 -6.46 7.04 4.44
CA VAL A 114 -5.69 8.06 3.69
C VAL A 114 -4.27 8.18 4.23
N ALA A 115 -4.08 8.14 5.55
CA ALA A 115 -2.76 8.12 6.18
C ALA A 115 -1.96 6.86 5.81
N ALA A 116 -2.60 5.69 5.81
CA ALA A 116 -1.98 4.42 5.40
C ALA A 116 -1.53 4.45 3.94
N LEU A 117 -2.36 5.00 3.04
CA LEU A 117 -2.00 5.22 1.63
C LEU A 117 -0.79 6.16 1.51
N GLY A 118 -0.76 7.26 2.27
CA GLY A 118 0.37 8.19 2.29
C GLY A 118 1.66 7.54 2.80
N GLY A 119 1.60 6.77 3.89
CA GLY A 119 2.75 6.05 4.45
C GLY A 119 3.29 4.99 3.49
N ALA A 120 2.40 4.19 2.91
CA ALA A 120 2.77 3.18 1.91
C ALA A 120 3.35 3.83 0.64
N MET A 121 2.79 4.96 0.19
CA MET A 121 3.28 5.73 -0.95
C MET A 121 4.71 6.21 -0.71
N ILE A 122 4.98 6.87 0.42
CA ILE A 122 6.32 7.38 0.74
C ILE A 122 7.32 6.23 0.76
N TRP A 123 6.99 5.13 1.45
CA TRP A 123 7.86 3.96 1.52
C TRP A 123 8.11 3.33 0.14
N MET A 124 7.07 3.18 -0.69
CA MET A 124 7.22 2.64 -2.04
C MET A 124 8.07 3.54 -2.94
N LEU A 125 7.90 4.85 -2.87
CA LEU A 125 8.74 5.78 -3.64
C LEU A 125 10.20 5.68 -3.21
N VAL A 126 10.47 5.68 -1.90
CA VAL A 126 11.83 5.54 -1.37
C VAL A 126 12.45 4.22 -1.82
N ALA A 127 11.73 3.11 -1.71
CA ALA A 127 12.24 1.81 -2.11
C ALA A 127 12.52 1.71 -3.61
N THR A 128 11.65 2.27 -4.45
CA THR A 128 11.85 2.35 -5.91
C THR A 128 13.05 3.23 -6.25
N LEU A 129 13.25 4.36 -5.56
CA LEU A 129 14.44 5.22 -5.75
C LEU A 129 15.74 4.51 -5.31
N CYS A 130 15.68 3.73 -4.22
CA CYS A 130 16.79 2.91 -3.74
C CYS A 130 17.00 1.62 -4.55
N LYS A 131 16.19 1.35 -5.58
CA LYS A 131 16.22 0.13 -6.41
C LYS A 131 16.10 -1.16 -5.59
N LEU A 132 15.34 -1.13 -4.50
CA LEU A 132 15.13 -2.30 -3.65
C LEU A 132 13.92 -3.10 -4.14
N PRO A 133 14.03 -4.43 -4.27
CA PRO A 133 12.86 -5.29 -4.50
C PRO A 133 12.05 -5.34 -3.20
N VAL A 134 10.84 -4.79 -3.21
CA VAL A 134 9.96 -4.72 -2.02
C VAL A 134 8.54 -5.11 -2.40
N SER A 135 7.85 -5.78 -1.47
CA SER A 135 6.47 -6.20 -1.70
C SER A 135 5.47 -5.09 -1.38
N GLY A 136 4.74 -4.63 -2.39
CA GLY A 136 3.66 -3.65 -2.26
C GLY A 136 2.60 -4.00 -1.22
N THR A 137 2.18 -5.25 -1.18
CA THR A 137 1.18 -5.76 -0.23
C THR A 137 1.65 -5.61 1.22
N HIS A 138 2.92 -5.89 1.50
CA HIS A 138 3.46 -5.74 2.85
C HIS A 138 3.58 -4.27 3.25
N SER A 139 3.91 -3.39 2.30
CA SER A 139 3.98 -1.94 2.53
C SER A 139 2.62 -1.37 2.95
N ILE A 140 1.54 -1.68 2.21
CA ILE A 140 0.20 -1.18 2.54
C ILE A 140 -0.36 -1.83 3.80
N VAL A 141 -0.17 -3.15 3.98
CA VAL A 141 -0.62 -3.85 5.20
C VAL A 141 0.11 -3.31 6.42
N GLY A 142 1.43 -3.13 6.36
CA GLY A 142 2.22 -2.56 7.45
C GLY A 142 1.77 -1.15 7.82
N ALA A 143 1.53 -0.28 6.82
CA ALA A 143 1.01 1.07 7.05
C ALA A 143 -0.39 1.05 7.69
N MET A 144 -1.28 0.16 7.22
CA MET A 144 -2.62 0.00 7.79
C MET A 144 -2.56 -0.51 9.23
N VAL A 145 -1.71 -1.51 9.52
CA VAL A 145 -1.48 -2.02 10.88
C VAL A 145 -0.96 -0.92 11.79
N GLY A 146 -0.02 -0.10 11.31
CA GLY A 146 0.52 1.04 12.06
C GLY A 146 -0.57 1.97 12.59
N PHE A 147 -1.50 2.42 11.74
CA PHE A 147 -2.57 3.29 12.21
C PHE A 147 -3.58 2.55 13.11
N HIS A 148 -3.89 1.28 12.84
CA HIS A 148 -4.80 0.50 13.68
C HIS A 148 -4.24 0.32 15.10
N VAL A 149 -2.92 0.12 15.24
CA VAL A 149 -2.26 0.08 16.56
C VAL A 149 -2.39 1.42 17.28
N VAL A 150 -2.32 2.54 16.56
CA VAL A 150 -2.46 3.87 17.17
C VAL A 150 -3.90 4.10 17.67
N VAL A 151 -4.91 3.63 16.93
CA VAL A 151 -6.33 3.86 17.25
C VAL A 151 -6.87 2.88 18.30
N PHE A 152 -6.56 1.58 18.17
CA PHE A 152 -7.14 0.50 18.98
C PHE A 152 -6.11 -0.31 19.79
N GLN A 153 -4.86 0.15 19.83
CA GLN A 153 -3.76 -0.55 20.51
C GLN A 153 -3.62 -1.98 19.95
N PHE A 154 -3.46 -2.99 20.80
CA PHE A 154 -3.24 -4.37 20.36
C PHE A 154 -4.52 -5.19 20.16
N SER A 155 -5.70 -4.65 20.51
CA SER A 155 -6.97 -5.41 20.54
C SER A 155 -7.74 -5.38 19.21
N GLY A 156 -7.46 -4.44 18.30
CA GLY A 156 -8.21 -4.27 17.05
C GLY A 156 -7.67 -5.04 15.84
N ILE A 157 -6.71 -5.95 16.04
CA ILE A 157 -5.92 -6.55 14.95
C ILE A 157 -6.05 -8.07 14.95
N ASN A 158 -6.36 -8.65 13.78
CA ASN A 158 -6.37 -10.10 13.62
C ASN A 158 -4.94 -10.64 13.46
N TRP A 159 -4.29 -10.91 14.60
CA TRP A 159 -2.91 -11.41 14.69
C TRP A 159 -2.67 -12.70 13.90
N LYS A 160 -3.69 -13.55 13.73
CA LYS A 160 -3.55 -14.80 12.97
C LYS A 160 -3.34 -14.55 11.48
N GLN A 161 -4.07 -13.60 10.91
CA GLN A 161 -3.94 -13.22 9.50
C GLN A 161 -2.63 -12.47 9.23
N LEU A 162 -2.22 -11.61 10.16
CA LEU A 162 -0.90 -10.97 10.15
C LEU A 162 0.25 -11.99 10.20
N ALA A 163 0.13 -13.00 11.07
CA ALA A 163 1.10 -14.08 11.15
C ALA A 163 1.19 -14.88 9.84
N MET A 164 0.07 -15.19 9.19
CA MET A 164 0.07 -15.86 7.88
C MET A 164 0.78 -15.06 6.79
N ILE A 165 0.58 -13.73 6.75
CA ILE A 165 1.30 -12.86 5.80
C ILE A 165 2.81 -12.91 6.10
N GLY A 166 3.20 -12.79 7.37
CA GLY A 166 4.60 -12.88 7.79
C GLY A 166 5.25 -14.25 7.53
N GLU A 167 4.52 -15.34 7.70
CA GLU A 167 5.00 -16.70 7.37
C GLU A 167 5.23 -16.87 5.87
N LYS A 168 4.34 -16.32 5.03
CA LYS A 168 4.56 -16.29 3.58
C LYS A 168 5.82 -15.50 3.22
N THR A 169 6.09 -14.38 3.91
CA THR A 169 7.33 -13.62 3.71
C THR A 169 8.55 -14.46 4.07
N LYS A 170 8.52 -15.20 5.19
CA LYS A 170 9.64 -16.05 5.61
C LYS A 170 9.92 -17.17 4.60
N ALA A 171 8.88 -17.78 4.04
CA ALA A 171 9.01 -18.79 3.00
C ALA A 171 9.72 -18.21 1.75
N ILE A 172 9.27 -17.05 1.28
CA ILE A 172 9.92 -16.35 0.15
C ILE A 172 11.37 -16.02 0.50
N ILE A 173 11.66 -15.43 1.67
CA ILE A 173 13.04 -15.10 2.06
C ILE A 173 13.92 -16.36 2.09
N SER A 174 13.40 -17.51 2.52
CA SER A 174 14.15 -18.76 2.49
C SER A 174 14.45 -19.24 1.07
N GLU A 175 13.51 -19.10 0.13
CA GLU A 175 13.75 -19.40 -1.30
C GLU A 175 14.80 -18.47 -1.91
N TRP A 176 14.71 -17.16 -1.65
CA TRP A 176 15.68 -16.18 -2.15
C TRP A 176 17.08 -16.43 -1.63
N LYS A 177 17.21 -16.89 -0.38
CA LYS A 177 18.48 -17.25 0.22
C LYS A 177 19.13 -18.44 -0.51
N VAL A 178 18.34 -19.44 -0.86
CA VAL A 178 18.81 -20.58 -1.67
C VAL A 178 19.25 -20.12 -3.06
N VAL A 179 18.45 -19.30 -3.75
CA VAL A 179 18.78 -18.78 -5.09
C VAL A 179 20.05 -17.92 -5.09
N THR A 180 20.25 -17.10 -4.05
CA THR A 180 21.45 -16.27 -3.93
C THR A 180 22.70 -17.10 -3.61
N GLU A 181 22.58 -18.14 -2.79
CA GLU A 181 23.69 -19.07 -2.52
C GLU A 181 24.10 -19.83 -3.79
N GLU A 182 23.13 -20.29 -4.61
CA GLU A 182 23.42 -20.95 -5.89
C GLU A 182 24.05 -20.00 -6.92
N ALA A 183 23.61 -18.74 -6.99
CA ALA A 183 24.15 -17.74 -7.92
C ALA A 183 25.56 -17.22 -7.57
N VAL A 184 25.99 -17.33 -6.30
CA VAL A 184 27.34 -16.94 -5.85
C VAL A 184 28.35 -18.09 -6.04
N LEU A 185 27.88 -19.34 -6.12
CA LEU A 185 28.71 -20.53 -6.22
C LEU A 185 28.88 -21.09 -7.65
N GLY A 186 28.14 -20.57 -8.63
CA GLY A 186 28.24 -20.92 -10.06
C GLY A 186 28.94 -19.87 -10.90
#